data_AF-X2LII7-F1
#
_entry.id   AF-X2LII7-F1
#
_cell.length_a   1.000
_cell.length_b   1.000
_cell.length_c   1.000
_cell.angle_alpha   90.00
_cell.angle_beta   90.00
_cell.angle_gamma   90.00
#
_symmetry.space_group_name_H-M   'P 1'
#
loop_
_entity.id
_entity.type
_entity.pdbx_description
1 polymer ?
#
loop_
_entity_poly.entity_id
_entity_poly.type
_entity_poly.pdbx_seq_one_letter_code
_entity_poly.pdbx_strand_id
1 'polypeptide(L)' 'MPKPDVAGIHIATPVFDGAHEKDVFETLGIAGRSDDGKTVLYDGRTGEPMDNRVTVGYVYMLKLHHLVDDK' A
#
# COMPACT_ATOMS: atom_id res chain seq x y z
N MET A 1 -12.71 13.90 -5.95
CA MET A 1 -11.54 13.26 -5.30
C MET A 1 -10.97 14.20 -4.26
N PRO A 2 -10.48 13.70 -3.11
CA PRO A 2 -9.79 14.54 -2.12
C PRO A 2 -8.60 15.27 -2.75
N LYS A 3 -8.31 16.49 -2.30
CA LYS A 3 -7.16 17.25 -2.79
C LYS A 3 -5.88 16.60 -2.26
N PRO A 4 -4.92 16.24 -3.13
CA PRO A 4 -3.64 15.68 -2.67
C PRO A 4 -2.80 16.75 -1.95
N ASP A 5 -2.14 16.36 -0.88
CA ASP A 5 -1.08 17.11 -0.22
C ASP A 5 0.31 16.55 -0.58
N VAL A 6 1.34 16.96 0.16
CA VAL A 6 2.73 16.55 -0.06
C VAL A 6 2.92 15.02 0.09
N ALA A 7 2.11 14.35 0.92
CA ALA A 7 2.18 12.91 1.16
C ALA A 7 1.19 12.10 0.28
N GLY A 8 0.28 12.76 -0.42
CA GLY A 8 -0.70 12.15 -1.32
C GLY A 8 -2.13 12.48 -0.94
N ILE A 9 -3.05 11.55 -1.18
CA ILE A 9 -4.45 11.71 -0.78
C ILE A 9 -4.72 11.03 0.56
N HIS A 10 -5.47 11.70 1.43
CA HIS A 10 -6.00 11.11 2.65
C HIS A 10 -7.33 10.41 2.36
N ILE A 11 -7.47 9.16 2.79
CA ILE A 11 -8.67 8.35 2.63
C ILE A 11 -9.16 7.96 4.04
N ALA A 12 -10.47 8.08 4.28
CA ALA A 12 -11.11 7.67 5.52
C ALA A 12 -12.06 6.49 5.24
N THR A 13 -11.91 5.40 5.98
CA THR A 13 -12.83 4.24 5.95
C THR A 13 -13.49 4.12 7.33
N PRO A 14 -14.81 4.34 7.46
CA PRO A 14 -15.54 4.13 8.71
C PRO A 14 -15.45 2.68 9.19
N VAL A 15 -15.66 2.47 10.50
CA VAL A 15 -15.55 1.13 11.12
C VAL A 15 -16.71 0.20 10.77
N PHE A 16 -17.93 0.73 10.56
CA PHE A 16 -19.13 -0.05 10.28
C PHE A 16 -19.57 -0.05 8.82
N ASP A 17 -19.18 0.96 8.05
CA ASP A 17 -19.51 1.13 6.64
C ASP A 17 -18.27 1.62 5.90
N GLY A 18 -17.31 0.71 5.77
CA GLY A 18 -15.99 0.98 5.22
C GLY A 18 -15.94 0.92 3.69
N ALA A 19 -14.73 1.10 3.16
CA ALA A 19 -14.48 0.87 1.74
C ALA A 19 -14.75 -0.60 1.37
N HIS A 20 -15.51 -0.81 0.30
CA HIS A 20 -15.75 -2.12 -0.29
C HIS A 20 -14.64 -2.48 -1.30
N GLU A 21 -14.55 -3.76 -1.65
CA GLU A 21 -13.59 -4.27 -2.63
C GLU A 21 -13.62 -3.47 -3.96
N LYS A 22 -14.83 -3.19 -4.45
CA LYS A 22 -15.03 -2.41 -5.67
C LYS A 22 -14.46 -0.99 -5.56
N ASP A 23 -14.65 -0.33 -4.43
CA ASP A 23 -14.14 1.03 -4.20
C ASP A 23 -12.60 1.06 -4.26
N VAL A 24 -11.95 0.02 -3.72
CA VAL A 24 -10.49 -0.13 -3.73
C VAL A 24 -9.96 -0.31 -5.15
N PHE A 25 -10.53 -1.25 -5.91
CA PHE A 25 -10.05 -1.55 -7.26
C PHE A 25 -10.36 -0.45 -8.28
N GLU A 26 -11.50 0.23 -8.16
CA GLU A 26 -11.79 1.43 -8.97
C GLU A 26 -10.81 2.56 -8.66
N THR A 27 -10.47 2.76 -7.38
CA THR A 27 -9.47 3.76 -6.99
C THR A 27 -8.08 3.43 -7.53
N LEU A 28 -7.68 2.16 -7.55
CA LEU A 28 -6.44 1.71 -8.18
C LEU A 28 -6.43 2.01 -9.69
N GLY A 29 -7.55 1.74 -10.39
CA GLY A 29 -7.70 2.06 -11.81
C GLY A 29 -7.61 3.56 -12.09
N ILE A 30 -8.26 4.40 -11.29
CA ILE A 30 -8.17 5.87 -11.37
C ILE A 30 -6.72 6.35 -11.18
N ALA A 31 -5.96 5.70 -10.30
CA ALA A 31 -4.55 6.00 -10.04
C ALA A 31 -3.59 5.42 -11.10
N GLY A 32 -4.10 4.79 -12.15
CA GLY A 32 -3.30 4.15 -13.21
C GLY A 32 -2.49 2.95 -12.70
N ARG A 33 -3.01 2.23 -11.70
CA ARG A 33 -2.40 1.02 -11.15
C ARG A 33 -3.12 -0.23 -11.64
N SER A 34 -2.42 -1.36 -11.49
CA SER A 34 -2.98 -2.66 -11.82
C SER A 34 -4.21 -2.96 -10.97
N ASP A 35 -5.19 -3.58 -11.59
CA ASP A 35 -6.46 -4.01 -10.98
C ASP A 35 -6.28 -5.10 -9.92
N ASP A 36 -5.15 -5.83 -9.92
CA ASP A 36 -4.80 -6.81 -8.89
C ASP A 36 -3.95 -6.23 -7.73
N GLY A 37 -3.61 -4.94 -7.78
CA GLY A 37 -2.76 -4.29 -6.77
C GLY A 37 -1.30 -4.80 -6.73
N LYS A 38 -0.83 -5.48 -7.78
CA LYS A 38 0.53 -6.05 -7.84
C LYS A 38 1.44 -5.32 -8.81
N THR A 39 2.74 -5.46 -8.62
CA THR A 39 3.78 -4.96 -9.54
C THR A 39 4.91 -5.98 -9.69
N VAL A 40 5.74 -5.82 -10.74
CA VAL A 40 7.02 -6.53 -10.83
C VAL A 40 7.99 -5.87 -9.86
N LEU A 41 8.61 -6.67 -9.00
CA LEU A 41 9.73 -6.24 -8.16
C LEU A 41 11.02 -6.86 -8.69
N TYR A 42 12.11 -6.15 -8.44
CA TYR A 42 13.47 -6.59 -8.78
C TYR A 42 14.25 -6.85 -7.49
N ASP A 43 15.04 -7.90 -7.48
CA ASP A 43 15.94 -8.21 -6.38
C ASP A 43 17.03 -7.13 -6.29
N GLY A 44 17.08 -6.41 -5.17
CA GLY A 44 18.06 -5.34 -4.93
C GLY A 44 19.52 -5.80 -4.86
N ARG A 45 19.79 -7.11 -4.79
CA ARG A 45 21.15 -7.66 -4.79
C ARG A 45 21.64 -8.02 -6.20
N THR A 46 20.76 -8.54 -7.05
CA THR A 46 21.11 -9.11 -8.35
C THR A 46 20.59 -8.30 -9.54
N GLY A 47 19.49 -7.58 -9.37
CA GLY A 47 18.79 -6.84 -10.43
C GLY A 47 17.77 -7.67 -11.21
N GLU A 48 17.65 -8.97 -10.93
CA GLU A 48 16.71 -9.86 -11.61
C GLU A 48 15.26 -9.66 -11.11
N PRO A 49 14.24 -9.84 -11.97
CA PRO A 49 12.85 -9.79 -11.55
C PRO A 49 12.49 -10.98 -10.63
N MET A 50 11.59 -10.75 -9.67
CA MET A 50 10.99 -11.81 -8.87
C MET A 50 10.13 -12.76 -9.74
N ASP A 51 10.07 -14.04 -9.39
CA ASP A 51 9.31 -15.07 -10.15
C ASP A 51 7.83 -14.73 -10.32
N ASN A 52 7.24 -14.07 -9.32
CA ASN A 52 5.84 -13.68 -9.30
C ASN A 52 5.69 -12.18 -9.04
N ARG A 53 4.64 -11.58 -9.61
CA ARG A 53 4.24 -10.21 -9.27
C ARG A 53 3.88 -10.13 -7.79
N VAL A 54 4.32 -9.05 -7.15
CA VAL A 54 4.22 -8.87 -5.69
C VAL A 54 3.25 -7.75 -5.38
N THR A 55 2.43 -7.93 -4.35
CA THR A 55 1.58 -6.86 -3.79
C THR A 55 2.46 -5.86 -3.06
N VAL A 56 2.42 -4.60 -3.48
CA VAL A 56 3.19 -3.51 -2.89
C VAL A 56 2.24 -2.37 -2.58
N GLY A 57 2.36 -1.78 -1.40
CA GLY A 57 1.52 -0.69 -0.98
C GLY A 57 2.04 -0.01 0.29
N TYR A 58 1.26 0.94 0.78
CA TYR A 58 1.56 1.65 2.01
C TYR A 58 0.76 1.04 3.16
N VAL A 59 1.46 0.66 4.23
CA VAL A 59 0.85 0.21 5.48
C VAL A 59 1.28 1.16 6.59
N TYR A 60 0.35 1.52 7.47
CA TYR A 60 0.65 2.31 8.66
C TYR A 60 1.27 1.42 9.73
N MET A 61 2.59 1.55 9.94
CA MET A 61 3.33 0.80 10.96
C MET A 61 3.52 1.61 12.24
N LEU A 62 3.35 0.95 13.39
CA LEU A 62 3.65 1.51 14.71
C LEU A 62 4.89 0.83 15.30
N LYS A 63 5.77 1.62 15.92
CA LYS A 63 6.89 1.12 16.72
C LYS A 63 6.48 1.09 18.19
N LEU A 64 6.51 -0.10 18.80
CA LEU A 64 6.21 -0.28 20.21
C LEU A 64 7.44 0.02 21.08
N HIS A 65 7.22 0.32 22.37
CA HIS A 65 8.26 0.74 23.31
C HIS A 65 9.26 -0.38 23.68
N HIS A 66 9.00 -1.64 23.35
CA HIS A 66 9.85 -2.76 23.75
C HIS A 66 11.13 -2.83 22.89
N LEU A 67 12.11 -1.99 23.21
CA LEU A 67 13.44 -1.98 22.60
C LEU A 67 14.28 -3.13 23.15
N VAL A 68 15.24 -3.60 22.34
CA VAL A 68 16.16 -4.67 22.73
C VAL A 68 17.18 -4.17 23.76
N ASP A 69 17.56 -2.90 23.72
CA ASP A 69 18.57 -2.29 24.61
C ASP A 69 18.09 -2.14 26.07
N ASP A 70 16.78 -2.18 26.31
CA ASP A 70 16.17 -2.06 27.64
C ASP A 70 15.95 -3.43 28.33
N LYS A 71 16.52 -4.51 27.78
CA LYS A 71 16.51 -5.87 28.35
C LYS A 71 17.93 -6.35 28.63
#